data_AF-A0A3N7I698-F1
#
_entry.id   AF-A0A3N7I698-F1
#
_cell.length_a   1.000
_cell.length_b   1.000
_cell.length_c   1.000
_cell.angle_alpha   90.00
_cell.angle_beta   90.00
_cell.angle_gamma   90.00
#
_symmetry.space_group_name_H-M   'P 1'
#
loop_
_entity.id
_entity.type
_entity.pdbx_description
1 polymer ?
#
loop_
_entity_poly.entity_id
_entity_poly.type
_entity_poly.pdbx_seq_one_letter_code
_entity_poly.pdbx_strand_id
1 'polypeptide(L)'
;MDGDKVAHAELAFGSSMIMCGDDEEDAYGEMVGPPSAQGGKSLYIAVDDVDAMFARAQAAGAVIEEGLTDRDYGSREFICRDPEGNLWCFGTWWPKVTDKT
;
A
#
# COMPACT_ATOMS: atom_id res chain seq x y z
N MET A 1 10.46 -20.95 11.64
CA MET A 1 9.68 -20.02 10.79
C MET A 1 8.24 -20.33 11.14
N ASP A 2 7.68 -19.53 12.04
CA ASP A 2 6.31 -19.72 12.51
C ASP A 2 5.36 -19.42 11.35
N GLY A 3 4.59 -20.43 10.94
CA GLY A 3 3.59 -20.33 9.88
C GLY A 3 2.27 -19.72 10.33
N ASP A 4 2.26 -19.06 11.49
CA ASP A 4 1.06 -18.51 12.12
C ASP A 4 0.77 -17.06 11.67
N LYS A 5 1.68 -16.42 10.91
CA LYS A 5 1.49 -15.07 10.39
C LYS A 5 1.29 -15.02 8.88
N VAL A 6 0.36 -14.17 8.43
CA VAL A 6 0.16 -13.83 7.02
C VAL A 6 1.01 -12.62 6.67
N ALA A 7 2.21 -12.84 6.10
CA ALA A 7 3.04 -11.74 5.60
C ALA A 7 2.39 -11.00 4.42
N HIS A 8 1.65 -11.73 3.58
CA HIS A 8 0.93 -11.18 2.42
C HIS A 8 -0.17 -12.13 1.97
N ALA A 9 -1.37 -11.59 1.77
CA ALA A 9 -2.48 -12.24 1.10
C ALA A 9 -3.18 -11.24 0.20
N GLU A 10 -3.76 -11.75 -0.89
CA GLU A 10 -4.48 -10.96 -1.86
C GLU A 10 -5.78 -11.63 -2.28
N LEU A 11 -6.83 -10.84 -2.41
CA LEU A 11 -8.16 -11.23 -2.88
C LEU A 11 -8.46 -10.42 -4.14
N ALA A 12 -8.73 -11.09 -5.25
CA ALA A 12 -9.11 -10.43 -6.50
C ALA A 12 -10.55 -10.73 -6.91
N PHE A 13 -11.21 -9.71 -7.45
CA PHE A 13 -12.50 -9.84 -8.11
C PHE A 13 -12.61 -8.83 -9.25
N GLY A 14 -12.63 -9.33 -10.49
CA GLY A 14 -12.57 -8.47 -11.67
C GLY A 14 -11.27 -7.66 -11.74
N SER A 15 -11.38 -6.33 -11.82
CA SER A 15 -10.24 -5.40 -11.81
C SER A 15 -9.82 -4.93 -10.42
N SER A 16 -10.49 -5.42 -9.36
CA SER A 16 -10.26 -4.97 -7.99
C SER A 16 -9.41 -6.00 -7.23
N MET A 17 -8.48 -5.50 -6.42
CA MET A 17 -7.71 -6.31 -5.49
C MET A 17 -7.71 -5.69 -4.09
N ILE A 18 -7.81 -6.55 -3.08
CA ILE A 18 -7.55 -6.21 -1.69
C ILE A 18 -6.30 -6.97 -1.27
N MET A 19 -5.33 -6.27 -0.68
CA MET A 19 -4.17 -6.87 -0.06
C MET A 19 -4.31 -6.78 1.45
N CYS A 20 -4.00 -7.87 2.15
CA CYS A 20 -4.08 -7.99 3.59
C CYS A 20 -2.85 -8.75 4.09
N GLY A 21 -2.27 -8.29 5.18
CA GLY A 21 -1.29 -9.01 5.98
C GLY A 21 -1.64 -8.85 7.45
N ASP A 22 -0.97 -9.60 8.30
CA ASP A 22 -1.03 -9.35 9.74
C ASP A 22 -0.33 -8.04 10.08
N ASP A 23 -0.62 -7.51 11.26
CA ASP A 23 0.14 -6.36 11.76
C ASP A 23 1.60 -6.76 12.02
N GLU A 24 2.49 -5.84 11.67
CA GLU A 24 3.92 -5.98 11.86
C GLU A 24 4.45 -4.79 12.69
N GLU A 25 5.40 -5.08 13.58
CA GLU A 25 6.06 -4.08 14.42
C GLU A 25 7.22 -3.40 13.64
N ASP A 26 6.90 -2.78 12.51
CA ASP A 26 7.85 -2.05 11.67
C ASP A 26 7.38 -0.61 11.38
N ALA A 27 8.23 0.16 10.67
CA ALA A 27 7.94 1.55 10.35
C ALA A 27 6.65 1.72 9.52
N TYR A 28 6.30 0.74 8.69
CA TYR A 28 5.07 0.77 7.92
C TYR A 28 3.85 0.47 8.80
N GLY A 29 3.95 -0.54 9.67
CA GLY A 29 2.93 -0.87 10.66
C GLY A 29 2.62 0.29 11.62
N GLU A 30 3.65 1.04 12.04
CA GLU A 30 3.47 2.27 12.82
C GLU A 30 2.67 3.34 12.05
N MET A 31 2.89 3.49 10.74
CA MET A 31 2.11 4.41 9.89
C MET A 31 0.65 3.96 9.74
N VAL A 32 0.41 2.65 9.54
CA VAL A 32 -0.94 2.07 9.38
C VAL A 32 -1.74 2.18 10.69
N GLY A 33 -1.06 2.04 11.82
CA GLY A 33 -1.65 2.03 13.15
C GLY A 33 -2.31 0.70 13.51
N PRO A 34 -2.62 0.49 14.80
CA PRO A 34 -3.15 -0.78 15.28
C PRO A 34 -4.56 -1.05 14.73
N PRO A 35 -4.98 -2.33 14.64
CA PRO A 35 -6.36 -2.69 14.34
C PRO A 35 -7.33 -1.95 15.27
N SER A 36 -8.17 -1.08 14.71
CA SER A 36 -9.13 -0.29 15.49
C SER A 36 -10.37 0.03 14.66
N ALA A 37 -11.39 0.66 15.28
CA ALA A 37 -12.63 0.99 14.58
C ALA A 37 -12.43 1.95 13.39
N GLN A 38 -11.33 2.70 13.37
CA GLN A 38 -11.00 3.70 12.34
C GLN A 38 -9.60 3.53 11.71
N GLY A 39 -8.81 2.53 12.12
CA GLY A 39 -7.42 2.33 11.68
C GLY A 39 -7.08 0.87 11.40
N GLY A 40 -5.81 0.59 11.06
CA GLY A 40 -5.36 -0.77 10.71
C GLY A 40 -5.59 -1.12 9.23
N LYS A 41 -5.70 -0.11 8.35
CA LYS A 41 -5.93 -0.30 6.92
C LYS A 41 -5.11 0.71 6.13
N SER A 42 -4.37 0.21 5.15
CA SER A 42 -3.80 1.00 4.07
C SER A 42 -4.38 0.53 2.75
N LEU A 43 -4.47 1.45 1.79
CA LEU A 43 -4.84 1.11 0.42
C LEU A 43 -3.62 1.23 -0.46
N TYR A 44 -3.30 0.15 -1.18
CA TYR A 44 -2.31 0.19 -2.24
C TYR A 44 -3.00 0.34 -3.59
N ILE A 45 -2.52 1.27 -4.42
CA ILE A 45 -3.02 1.51 -5.76
C ILE A 45 -1.87 1.35 -6.75
N ALA A 46 -1.98 0.34 -7.60
CA ALA A 46 -1.07 0.16 -8.73
C ALA A 46 -1.32 1.26 -9.79
N VAL A 47 -0.25 1.91 -10.24
CA VAL A 47 -0.28 2.96 -11.27
C VAL A 47 0.87 2.75 -12.26
N ASP A 48 0.66 3.16 -13.51
CA ASP A 48 1.71 3.05 -14.54
C ASP A 48 2.85 4.06 -14.35
N ASP A 49 2.53 5.24 -13.82
CA ASP A 49 3.48 6.34 -13.61
C ASP A 49 3.35 6.89 -12.17
N VAL A 50 4.16 6.34 -11.28
CA VAL A 50 4.14 6.68 -9.85
C VAL A 50 4.74 8.06 -9.58
N ASP A 51 5.72 8.50 -10.38
CA ASP A 51 6.34 9.83 -10.25
C ASP A 51 5.32 10.93 -10.61
N ALA A 52 4.52 10.74 -11.66
CA ALA A 52 3.42 11.65 -11.99
C ALA A 52 2.33 11.67 -10.92
N MET A 53 2.00 10.51 -10.34
CA MET A 53 1.03 10.41 -9.25
C MET A 53 1.53 11.10 -7.98
N PHE A 54 2.81 10.96 -7.65
CA PHE A 54 3.46 11.65 -6.53
C PHE A 54 3.37 13.17 -6.68
N ALA A 55 3.73 13.71 -7.85
CA ALA A 55 3.61 15.14 -8.13
C ALA A 55 2.17 15.64 -7.98
N ARG A 56 1.19 14.84 -8.43
CA ARG A 56 -0.24 15.14 -8.27
C ARG A 56 -0.67 15.14 -6.80
N ALA A 57 -0.24 14.15 -6.02
CA ALA A 57 -0.56 14.05 -4.59
C ALA A 57 -0.03 15.27 -3.82
N GLN A 58 1.22 15.67 -4.09
CA GLN A 58 1.82 16.89 -3.52
C GLN A 58 1.03 18.14 -3.90
N ALA A 59 0.70 18.30 -5.19
CA ALA A 59 -0.07 19.45 -5.66
C ALA A 59 -1.49 19.52 -5.04
N ALA A 60 -2.05 18.37 -4.66
CA ALA A 60 -3.35 18.27 -3.99
C ALA A 60 -3.28 18.51 -2.46
N GLY A 61 -2.08 18.68 -1.89
CA GLY A 61 -1.89 18.91 -0.46
C GLY A 61 -1.89 17.63 0.39
N ALA A 62 -1.63 16.47 -0.23
CA ALA A 62 -1.42 15.24 0.53
C ALA A 62 -0.17 15.35 1.42
N VAL A 63 -0.23 14.74 2.61
CA VAL A 63 0.93 14.64 3.51
C VAL A 63 1.76 13.45 3.05
N ILE A 64 3.00 13.70 2.61
CA ILE A 64 3.92 12.62 2.21
C ILE A 64 4.56 12.04 3.47
N GLU A 65 4.24 10.79 3.77
CA GLU A 65 4.81 10.03 4.89
C GLU A 65 6.14 9.38 4.47
N GLU A 66 6.15 8.82 3.25
CA GLU A 66 7.36 8.28 2.62
C GLU A 66 7.42 8.78 1.17
N GLY A 67 8.57 9.33 0.78
CA GLY A 67 8.81 9.78 -0.59
C GLY A 67 8.92 8.63 -1.59
N LEU A 68 9.22 8.97 -2.84
CA LEU A 68 9.46 7.98 -3.89
C LEU A 68 10.65 7.07 -3.53
N THR A 69 10.38 5.79 -3.31
CA THR A 69 11.34 4.76 -2.90
C THR A 69 11.26 3.58 -3.87
N ASP A 70 12.42 3.12 -4.33
CA ASP A 70 12.52 1.86 -5.08
C ASP A 70 12.59 0.69 -4.08
N ARG A 71 11.65 -0.25 -4.21
CA ARG A 71 11.52 -1.44 -3.35
C ARG A 71 12.33 -2.61 -3.90
N ASP A 72 12.71 -3.52 -3.02
CA ASP A 72 13.50 -4.72 -3.34
C ASP A 72 12.75 -5.72 -4.23
N TYR A 73 11.42 -5.74 -4.18
CA TYR A 73 10.56 -6.49 -5.10
C TYR A 73 10.32 -5.80 -6.45
N GLY A 74 11.06 -4.73 -6.76
CA GLY A 74 11.08 -4.08 -8.07
C GLY A 74 9.95 -3.08 -8.32
N SER A 75 9.16 -2.76 -7.30
CA SER A 75 8.19 -1.66 -7.33
C SER A 75 8.86 -0.33 -7.04
N ARG A 76 8.34 0.76 -7.61
CA ARG A 76 8.66 2.13 -7.21
C ARG A 76 7.42 2.73 -6.59
N GLU A 77 7.54 3.30 -5.38
CA GLU A 77 6.39 3.58 -4.53
C GLU A 77 6.51 4.87 -3.74
N PHE A 78 5.38 5.41 -3.27
CA PHE A 78 5.36 6.42 -2.21
C PHE A 78 4.15 6.20 -1.30
N ILE A 79 4.22 6.76 -0.09
CA ILE A 79 3.17 6.68 0.92
C ILE A 79 2.73 8.09 1.30
N CYS A 80 1.42 8.32 1.32
CA CYS A 80 0.86 9.60 1.73
C CYS A 80 -0.44 9.45 2.51
N ARG A 81 -0.80 10.50 3.24
CA ARG A 81 -2.15 10.70 3.78
C ARG A 81 -2.93 11.72 2.97
N ASP A 82 -4.21 11.41 2.75
CA ASP A 82 -5.16 12.39 2.25
C ASP A 82 -5.54 13.41 3.36
N PRO A 83 -6.30 14.47 3.04
CA PRO A 83 -6.72 15.47 4.03
C PRO A 83 -7.59 14.93 5.18
N GLU A 84 -8.18 13.74 5.04
CA GLU A 84 -8.98 13.08 6.08
C GLU A 84 -8.14 12.15 6.95
N GLY A 85 -6.85 11.95 6.60
CA GLY A 85 -5.87 11.17 7.35
C GLY A 85 -5.75 9.71 6.91
N ASN A 86 -6.45 9.28 5.85
CA ASN A 86 -6.37 7.90 5.36
C ASN A 86 -4.99 7.65 4.74
N LEU A 87 -4.41 6.47 5.01
CA LEU A 87 -3.10 6.10 4.49
C LEU A 87 -3.21 5.42 3.12
N TRP A 88 -2.50 5.97 2.14
CA TRP A 88 -2.43 5.48 0.77
C TRP A 88 -0.99 5.13 0.41
N CYS A 89 -0.83 4.00 -0.27
CA CYS A 89 0.40 3.61 -0.94
C CYS A 89 0.12 3.56 -2.45
N PHE A 90 1.01 4.16 -3.24
CA PHE A 90 0.95 4.07 -4.69
C PHE A 90 2.23 3.42 -5.19
N GLY A 91 2.11 2.51 -6.14
CA GLY A 91 3.27 1.80 -6.65
C GLY A 91 3.11 1.30 -8.07
N THR A 92 4.22 0.90 -8.69
CA THR A 92 4.24 0.37 -10.06
C THR A 92 4.05 -1.14 -10.12
N TRP A 93 4.05 -1.83 -8.98
CA TRP A 93 3.77 -3.25 -8.95
C TRP A 93 2.28 -3.51 -9.20
N TRP A 94 2.01 -4.16 -10.33
CA TRP A 94 0.69 -4.63 -10.69
C TRP A 94 0.53 -6.07 -10.21
N PRO A 95 -0.30 -6.32 -9.19
CA PRO A 95 -0.59 -7.68 -8.80
C PRO A 95 -1.27 -8.40 -9.97
N LYS A 96 -0.73 -9.55 -10.34
CA LYS A 96 -1.31 -10.41 -11.36
C LYS A 96 -1.86 -11.64 -10.68
N VAL A 97 -3.18 -11.74 -10.58
CA VAL A 97 -3.80 -13.04 -10.32
C VAL A 97 -3.70 -13.85 -11.60
N THR A 98 -2.65 -14.66 -11.70
CA THR A 98 -2.63 -15.75 -12.67
C THR A 98 -3.71 -16.75 -12.27
N ASP A 99 -4.50 -17.24 -13.23
CA ASP A 99 -5.44 -18.34 -12.98
C ASP A 99 -4.68 -19.47 -12.27
N LYS A 100 -5.03 -19.73 -10.99
CA LYS A 100 -4.64 -20.96 -10.32
C LYS A 100 -5.41 -22.08 -11.00
N THR A 101 -4.76 -22.74 -11.96
CA THR A 101 -5.28 -23.94 -12.63
C THR A 101 -5.20 -25.14 -11.70
#